data_AF-T1BJ94-F1
#
_entry.id   AF-T1BJ94-F1
#
_cell.length_a   1.000
_cell.length_b   1.000
_cell.length_c   1.000
_cell.angle_alpha   90.00
_cell.angle_beta   90.00
_cell.angle_gamma   90.00
#
_symmetry.space_group_name_H-M   'P 1'
#
loop_
_entity.id
_entity.type
_entity.pdbx_description
1 polymer ?
#
loop_
_entity_poly.entity_id
_entity_poly.type
_entity_poly.pdbx_seq_one_letter_code
_entity_poly.pdbx_strand_id
1 'polypeptide(L)'
;ELLISFVKKRVTDGYVISLIMQWLKAGVVYMNTKSNPTEGTPQGGVISPLLANIYLNELDHAWTEMGMDDNAGQNAHMVRYSDDLVILTKSPRSTFFKGNAHAGSVMNALKAILKGLKLNLSEEKSRITTAEEGFDFLGFHFLRRQNQRREKEVTLFFPSKRSKSSFMQKVSGITHRN
;
A
#
# COMPACT_ATOMS: atom_id res chain seq x y z
N GLU A 1 8.47 6.22 18.23
CA GLU A 1 9.36 5.27 18.93
C GLU A 1 9.71 4.05 18.08
N LEU A 2 8.73 3.31 17.54
CA LEU A 2 8.95 2.12 16.69
C LEU A 2 9.85 2.37 15.46
N LEU A 3 9.65 3.47 14.74
CA LEU A 3 10.46 3.80 13.57
C LEU A 3 11.97 3.86 13.90
N ILE A 4 12.32 4.47 15.03
CA ILE A 4 13.71 4.58 15.45
C ILE A 4 14.27 3.22 15.87
N SER A 5 13.48 2.37 16.53
CA SER A 5 13.95 1.01 16.85
C SER A 5 14.24 0.20 15.58
N PHE A 6 13.48 0.40 14.50
CA PHE A 6 13.74 -0.26 13.21
C PHE A 6 15.01 0.27 12.54
N VAL A 7 15.22 1.59 12.54
CA VAL A 7 16.48 2.19 12.04
C VAL A 7 17.68 1.65 12.82
N LYS A 8 17.56 1.54 14.15
CA LYS A 8 18.61 1.00 15.03
C LYS A 8 18.97 -0.46 14.78
N LYS A 9 18.13 -1.25 14.10
CA LYS A 9 18.48 -2.63 13.69
C LYS A 9 19.65 -2.67 12.71
N ARG A 10 19.86 -1.60 11.94
CA ARG A 10 20.89 -1.54 10.88
C ARG A 10 21.90 -0.41 11.07
N VAL A 11 21.51 0.68 11.72
CA VAL A 11 22.37 1.85 11.96
C VAL A 11 22.71 1.93 13.45
N THR A 12 23.99 1.86 13.78
CA THR A 12 24.51 1.97 15.15
C THR A 12 25.02 3.37 15.49
N ASP A 13 25.27 4.22 14.49
CA ASP A 13 25.79 5.57 14.68
C ASP A 13 24.78 6.47 15.40
N GLY A 14 25.14 6.89 16.61
CA GLY A 14 24.32 7.74 17.47
C GLY A 14 24.08 9.15 16.90
N TYR A 15 25.02 9.70 16.12
CA TYR A 15 24.86 11.01 15.50
C TYR A 15 23.80 10.98 14.40
N VAL A 16 23.87 9.96 13.53
CA VAL A 16 22.87 9.77 12.47
C VAL A 16 21.49 9.55 13.06
N ILE A 17 21.37 8.71 14.10
CA ILE A 17 20.10 8.48 14.80
C ILE A 17 19.57 9.79 15.41
N SER A 18 20.43 10.58 16.05
CA SER A 18 20.06 11.87 16.64
C SER A 18 19.56 12.84 15.58
N LEU A 19 20.20 12.89 14.41
CA LEU A 19 19.78 13.74 13.30
C LEU A 19 18.41 13.33 12.76
N ILE A 20 18.17 12.03 12.58
CA ILE A 20 16.86 11.52 12.16
C ILE A 20 15.79 11.87 13.20
N MET A 21 16.08 11.72 14.50
CA MET A 21 15.16 12.14 15.56
C MET A 21 14.85 13.63 15.51
N GLN A 22 15.86 14.48 15.22
CA GLN A 22 15.65 15.92 15.07
C GLN A 22 14.75 16.23 13.88
N TRP A 23 14.93 15.56 12.74
CA TRP A 23 14.05 15.71 11.58
C TRP A 23 12.61 15.26 11.85
N LEU A 24 12.42 14.19 12.63
CA LEU A 24 11.09 13.73 13.01
C LEU A 24 10.39 14.69 13.99
N LYS A 25 11.15 15.31 14.90
CA LYS A 25 10.63 16.29 15.88
C LYS A 25 10.51 17.70 15.32
N ALA A 26 11.11 17.96 14.16
CA ALA A 26 11.05 19.28 13.53
C ALA A 26 9.58 19.63 13.25
N GLY A 27 9.09 20.69 13.89
CA GLY A 27 7.72 21.16 13.72
C GLY A 27 7.43 21.56 12.28
N VAL A 28 6.24 21.24 11.80
CA VAL A 28 5.74 21.74 10.52
C VAL A 28 5.21 23.15 10.76
N VAL A 29 5.79 24.14 10.07
CA VAL A 29 5.23 25.49 10.04
C VAL A 29 4.21 25.54 8.91
N TYR A 30 2.93 25.63 9.26
CA TYR A 30 1.85 25.83 8.30
C TYR A 30 1.10 27.11 8.68
N MET A 31 1.01 28.07 7.76
CA MET A 31 0.28 29.34 7.94
C MET A 31 0.57 30.05 9.28
N ASN A 32 1.84 30.38 9.55
CA ASN A 32 2.31 31.04 10.79
C ASN A 32 2.01 30.31 12.12
N THR A 33 1.52 29.08 12.07
CA THR A 33 1.28 28.26 13.26
C THR A 33 2.33 27.16 13.32
N LYS A 34 3.16 27.15 14.39
CA LYS A 34 4.09 26.05 14.65
C LYS A 34 3.31 24.87 15.21
N SER A 35 3.17 23.82 14.41
CA SER A 35 2.67 22.53 14.88
C SER A 35 3.87 21.60 15.08
N ASN A 36 4.05 21.08 16.29
CA ASN A 36 4.96 19.97 16.54
C ASN A 36 4.15 18.68 16.35
N PRO A 37 4.27 17.98 15.20
CA PRO A 37 3.55 16.74 15.02
C PRO A 37 4.01 15.72 16.08
N THR A 38 3.08 15.25 16.90
CA THR A 38 3.29 14.16 17.86
C THR A 38 3.39 12.80 17.18
N GLU A 39 2.84 12.67 15.96
CA GLU A 39 2.85 11.45 15.15
C GLU A 39 3.04 11.79 13.66
N GLY A 40 3.72 10.89 12.93
CA GLY A 40 4.05 11.07 11.52
C GLY A 40 5.39 11.76 11.25
N THR A 41 5.85 11.69 10.00
CA THR A 41 7.03 12.44 9.55
C THR A 41 6.56 13.73 8.86
N PRO A 42 7.26 14.87 8.98
CA PRO A 42 6.95 16.08 8.21
C PRO A 42 6.80 15.77 6.72
N GLN A 43 5.59 15.93 6.16
CA GLN A 43 5.35 15.73 4.73
C GLN A 43 6.14 16.79 3.96
N GLY A 44 7.17 16.37 3.22
CA GLY A 44 8.04 17.25 2.43
C GLY A 44 9.54 17.14 2.74
N GLY A 45 9.93 16.42 3.79
CA GLY A 45 11.34 16.09 4.00
C GLY A 45 11.81 15.01 3.01
N VAL A 46 12.95 15.21 2.35
CA VAL A 46 13.54 14.25 1.37
C VAL A 46 13.69 12.83 1.96
N ILE A 47 13.86 12.72 3.28
CA ILE A 47 14.02 11.45 3.98
C ILE A 47 12.70 10.74 4.32
N SER A 48 11.55 11.44 4.26
CA SER A 48 10.25 10.88 4.65
C SER A 48 9.86 9.61 3.86
N PRO A 49 10.01 9.55 2.52
CA PRO A 49 9.71 8.33 1.76
C PRO A 49 10.59 7.13 2.16
N LEU A 50 11.85 7.38 2.53
CA LEU A 50 12.76 6.33 2.99
C LEU A 50 12.34 5.80 4.36
N LEU A 51 12.02 6.69 5.31
CA LEU A 51 11.58 6.30 6.65
C LEU A 51 10.25 5.54 6.61
N ALA A 52 9.32 5.95 5.75
CA ALA A 52 8.07 5.22 5.53
C ALA A 52 8.33 3.79 5.03
N ASN A 53 9.25 3.62 4.08
CA ASN A 53 9.63 2.29 3.59
C ASN A 53 10.36 1.44 4.62
N ILE A 54 11.23 2.02 5.45
CA ILE A 54 11.87 1.29 6.56
C ILE A 54 10.81 0.80 7.55
N TYR A 55 9.80 1.62 7.83
CA TYR A 55 8.70 1.23 8.69
C TYR A 55 7.88 0.09 8.11
N LEU A 56 7.49 0.20 6.83
CA LEU A 56 6.68 -0.79 6.14
C LEU A 56 7.47 -2.06 5.77
N ASN A 57 8.80 -2.05 5.80
CA ASN A 57 9.59 -3.26 5.65
C ASN A 57 9.31 -4.28 6.78
N GLU A 58 8.92 -3.82 7.97
CA GLU A 58 8.52 -4.71 9.06
C GLU A 58 7.18 -5.39 8.81
N LEU A 59 6.28 -4.75 8.03
CA LEU A 59 5.07 -5.38 7.53
C LEU A 59 5.43 -6.54 6.60
N ASP A 60 6.36 -6.33 5.66
CA ASP A 60 6.79 -7.37 4.72
C ASP A 60 7.45 -8.56 5.44
N HIS A 61 8.27 -8.30 6.46
CA HIS A 61 8.86 -9.34 7.30
C HIS A 61 7.80 -10.13 8.06
N ALA A 62 6.89 -9.46 8.77
CA ALA A 62 5.82 -10.13 9.51
C ALA A 62 4.89 -10.93 8.59
N TRP A 63 4.63 -10.43 7.37
CA TRP A 63 3.86 -11.15 6.35
C TRP A 63 4.52 -12.47 5.96
N THR A 64 5.84 -12.42 5.75
CA THR A 64 6.65 -13.59 5.35
C THR A 64 6.80 -14.58 6.50
N GLU A 65 7.05 -14.12 7.72
CA GLU A 65 7.18 -14.97 8.91
C GLU A 65 5.89 -15.74 9.23
N MET A 66 4.72 -15.17 8.93
CA MET A 66 3.43 -15.84 9.06
C MET A 66 3.15 -16.85 7.92
N GLY A 67 4.06 -17.03 6.96
CA GLY A 67 3.88 -17.94 5.82
C GLY A 67 2.71 -17.55 4.91
N MET A 68 2.33 -16.28 4.88
CA MET A 68 1.15 -15.83 4.13
C MET A 68 1.32 -16.04 2.62
N ASP A 69 2.55 -15.87 2.12
CA ASP A 69 2.91 -15.98 0.71
C ASP A 69 3.08 -17.43 0.23
N ASP A 70 3.24 -18.37 1.17
CA ASP A 70 3.54 -19.76 0.86
C ASP A 70 2.34 -20.50 0.28
N ASN A 71 2.62 -21.40 -0.67
CA ASN A 71 1.61 -22.32 -1.22
C ASN A 71 0.99 -23.24 -0.15
N ALA A 72 1.74 -23.53 0.92
CA ALA A 72 1.28 -24.31 2.06
C ALA A 72 0.55 -23.45 3.12
N GLY A 73 0.74 -22.13 3.07
CA GLY A 73 0.07 -21.17 3.94
C GLY A 73 -1.22 -20.64 3.32
N GLN A 74 -1.39 -19.32 3.34
CA GLN A 74 -2.62 -18.67 2.84
C GLN A 74 -2.60 -18.40 1.33
N ASN A 75 -1.48 -18.67 0.63
CA ASN A 75 -1.32 -18.40 -0.81
C ASN A 75 -1.77 -16.98 -1.17
N ALA A 76 -1.26 -16.02 -0.38
CA ALA A 76 -1.63 -14.62 -0.38
C ALA A 76 -0.41 -13.76 -0.74
N HIS A 77 -0.26 -13.52 -2.04
CA HIS A 77 0.85 -12.78 -2.61
C HIS A 77 0.66 -11.27 -2.42
N MET A 78 1.50 -10.64 -1.59
CA MET A 78 1.46 -9.20 -1.35
C MET A 78 2.36 -8.45 -2.35
N VAL A 79 1.80 -7.44 -3.01
CA VAL A 79 2.50 -6.49 -3.87
C VAL A 79 2.34 -5.10 -3.27
N ARG A 80 3.45 -4.49 -2.86
CA ARG A 80 3.47 -3.18 -2.21
C ARG A 80 4.28 -2.18 -3.01
N TYR A 81 3.78 -0.96 -3.11
CA TYR A 81 4.47 0.20 -3.65
C TYR A 81 4.26 1.40 -2.73
N SER A 82 5.31 1.80 -2.00
CA SER A 82 5.17 2.78 -0.92
C SER A 82 4.10 2.30 0.09
N ASP A 83 3.05 3.09 0.26
CA ASP A 83 1.88 2.89 1.11
C ASP A 83 0.71 2.20 0.38
N ASP A 84 0.72 2.17 -0.95
CA ASP A 84 -0.27 1.43 -1.75
C ASP A 84 0.09 -0.06 -1.77
N LEU A 85 -0.87 -0.92 -1.39
CA LEU A 85 -0.68 -2.37 -1.34
C LEU A 85 -1.85 -3.11 -2.00
N VAL A 86 -1.55 -4.23 -2.63
CA VAL A 86 -2.51 -5.19 -3.17
C VAL A 86 -2.11 -6.58 -2.72
N ILE A 87 -3.07 -7.38 -2.26
CA ILE A 87 -2.85 -8.78 -1.89
C ILE A 87 -3.68 -9.66 -2.83
N LEU A 88 -3.01 -10.57 -3.53
CA LEU A 88 -3.59 -11.49 -4.48
C LEU A 88 -3.71 -12.86 -3.81
N THR A 89 -4.94 -13.35 -3.67
CA THR A 89 -5.21 -14.67 -3.11
C THR A 89 -5.71 -15.61 -4.20
N LYS A 90 -5.30 -16.88 -4.13
CA LYS A 90 -5.80 -17.92 -5.04
C LYS A 90 -7.01 -18.60 -4.42
N SER A 91 -8.19 -18.39 -5.01
CA SER A 91 -9.41 -19.12 -4.64
C SER A 91 -10.04 -19.82 -5.86
N PRO A 92 -10.55 -21.05 -5.72
CA PRO A 92 -11.29 -21.71 -6.78
C PRO A 92 -12.52 -20.90 -7.19
N ARG A 93 -12.64 -20.63 -8.49
CA ARG A 93 -13.73 -19.86 -9.12
C ARG A 93 -15.13 -20.38 -8.78
N SER A 94 -15.27 -21.68 -8.50
CA SER A 94 -16.54 -22.34 -8.18
C SER A 94 -17.08 -22.02 -6.79
N THR A 95 -16.35 -21.29 -5.93
CA THR A 95 -16.82 -21.01 -4.58
C THR A 95 -16.56 -19.57 -4.16
N PHE A 96 -17.29 -18.63 -4.78
CA PHE A 96 -17.29 -17.20 -4.44
C PHE A 96 -17.40 -16.96 -2.91
N PHE A 97 -18.28 -17.69 -2.23
CA PHE A 97 -18.44 -17.62 -0.78
C PHE A 97 -17.19 -18.04 0.01
N LYS A 98 -16.49 -19.11 -0.41
CA LYS A 98 -15.23 -19.54 0.24
C LYS A 98 -14.07 -18.60 -0.11
N GLY A 99 -14.05 -18.05 -1.32
CA GLY A 99 -13.06 -17.05 -1.74
C GLY A 99 -13.14 -15.78 -0.91
N ASN A 100 -14.35 -15.28 -0.66
CA ASN A 100 -14.54 -14.13 0.22
C ASN A 100 -14.20 -14.43 1.69
N ALA A 101 -14.49 -15.63 2.18
CA ALA A 101 -14.08 -16.04 3.53
C ALA A 101 -12.54 -16.09 3.67
N HIS A 102 -11.85 -16.65 2.67
CA HIS A 102 -10.39 -16.69 2.62
C HIS A 102 -9.77 -15.29 2.56
N ALA A 103 -10.25 -14.46 1.63
CA ALA A 103 -9.81 -13.07 1.52
C ALA A 103 -10.09 -12.27 2.80
N GLY A 104 -11.21 -12.56 3.48
CA GLY A 104 -11.53 -12.00 4.79
C GLY A 104 -10.55 -12.42 5.89
N SER A 105 -10.13 -13.69 5.92
CA SER A 105 -9.10 -14.19 6.84
C SER A 105 -7.76 -13.50 6.60
N VAL A 106 -7.35 -13.37 5.34
CA VAL A 106 -6.12 -12.66 4.93
C VAL A 106 -6.19 -11.18 5.30
N MET A 107 -7.35 -10.54 5.11
CA MET A 107 -7.58 -9.15 5.54
C MET A 107 -7.46 -9.00 7.07
N ASN A 108 -7.98 -9.95 7.84
CA ASN A 108 -7.85 -9.94 9.30
C ASN A 108 -6.40 -10.12 9.75
N ALA A 109 -5.64 -10.98 9.08
CA ALA A 109 -4.21 -11.13 9.33
C ALA A 109 -3.44 -9.83 9.06
N LEU A 110 -3.72 -9.16 7.92
CA LEU A 110 -3.17 -7.84 7.63
C LEU A 110 -3.50 -6.83 8.73
N LYS A 111 -4.78 -6.75 9.14
CA LYS A 111 -5.22 -5.86 10.24
C LYS A 111 -4.48 -6.16 11.55
N ALA A 112 -4.21 -7.43 11.86
CA ALA A 112 -3.46 -7.81 13.06
C ALA A 112 -2.00 -7.34 13.02
N ILE A 113 -1.32 -7.51 11.88
CA ILE A 113 0.06 -7.05 11.70
C ILE A 113 0.12 -5.52 11.78
N LEU A 114 -0.77 -4.82 11.06
CA LEU A 114 -0.85 -3.36 11.08
C LEU A 114 -1.12 -2.81 12.48
N LYS A 115 -1.98 -3.47 13.26
CA LYS A 115 -2.24 -3.12 14.67
C LYS A 115 -0.97 -3.24 15.52
N GLY A 116 -0.17 -4.29 15.31
CA GLY A 116 1.15 -4.43 15.96
C GLY A 116 2.12 -3.30 15.59
N LEU A 117 2.05 -2.83 14.34
CA LEU A 117 2.77 -1.67 13.85
C LEU A 117 2.09 -0.33 14.17
N LYS A 118 1.04 -0.29 15.00
CA LYS A 118 0.28 0.94 15.33
C LYS A 118 -0.19 1.72 14.09
N LEU A 119 -0.46 1.04 12.98
CA LEU A 119 -1.01 1.60 11.76
C LEU A 119 -2.49 1.25 11.65
N ASN A 120 -3.29 2.22 11.19
CA ASN A 120 -4.70 2.02 10.91
C ASN A 120 -4.92 1.84 9.41
N LEU A 121 -5.65 0.79 9.04
CA LEU A 121 -6.08 0.60 7.67
C LEU A 121 -7.27 1.53 7.38
N SER A 122 -7.23 2.24 6.25
CA SER A 122 -8.37 3.03 5.81
C SER A 122 -9.46 2.10 5.27
N GLU A 123 -10.55 1.95 6.04
CA GLU A 123 -11.67 1.07 5.65
C GLU A 123 -12.38 1.56 4.38
N GLU A 124 -12.41 2.87 4.14
CA GLU A 124 -13.01 3.46 2.94
C GLU A 124 -12.23 3.12 1.64
N LYS A 125 -10.91 2.97 1.74
CA LYS A 125 -10.05 2.67 0.58
C LYS A 125 -9.81 1.17 0.39
N SER A 126 -10.02 0.38 1.43
CA SER A 126 -9.72 -1.04 1.44
C SER A 126 -10.96 -1.83 1.02
N ARG A 127 -10.84 -2.60 -0.06
CA ARG A 127 -11.92 -3.45 -0.55
C ARG A 127 -11.41 -4.82 -0.97
N ILE A 128 -12.23 -5.83 -0.73
CA ILE A 128 -12.05 -7.15 -1.32
C ILE A 128 -12.82 -7.15 -2.63
N THR A 129 -12.16 -7.53 -3.73
CA THR A 129 -12.77 -7.63 -5.05
C THR A 129 -12.19 -8.81 -5.79
N THR A 130 -12.92 -9.30 -6.78
CA THR A 130 -12.43 -10.39 -7.62
C THR A 130 -11.58 -9.86 -8.77
N ALA A 131 -10.67 -10.70 -9.29
CA ALA A 131 -9.90 -10.34 -10.47
C ALA A 131 -10.80 -10.07 -11.71
N GLU A 132 -12.04 -10.58 -11.71
CA GLU A 132 -13.02 -10.36 -12.76
C GLU A 132 -13.80 -9.05 -12.63
N GLU A 133 -14.05 -8.57 -11.41
CA GLU A 133 -14.57 -7.22 -11.20
C GLU A 133 -13.49 -6.17 -11.48
N GLY A 134 -12.25 -6.52 -11.18
CA GLY A 134 -11.08 -5.71 -11.43
C GLY A 134 -10.81 -4.69 -10.33
N PHE A 135 -9.58 -4.18 -10.30
CA PHE A 135 -9.13 -3.24 -9.29
C PHE A 135 -8.20 -2.17 -9.86
N ASP A 136 -8.18 -1.01 -9.22
CA ASP A 136 -7.26 0.06 -9.56
C ASP A 136 -6.00 -0.06 -8.70
N PHE A 137 -4.82 0.00 -9.31
CA PHE A 137 -3.53 0.03 -8.64
C PHE A 137 -2.56 0.90 -9.44
N LEU A 138 -1.87 1.83 -8.77
CA LEU A 138 -0.90 2.76 -9.36
C LEU A 138 -1.38 3.47 -10.63
N GLY A 139 -2.66 3.85 -10.65
CA GLY A 139 -3.27 4.57 -11.77
C GLY A 139 -3.70 3.69 -12.95
N PHE A 140 -3.56 2.37 -12.86
CA PHE A 140 -4.05 1.39 -13.83
C PHE A 140 -5.19 0.57 -13.25
N HIS A 141 -6.17 0.23 -14.10
CA HIS A 141 -7.23 -0.71 -13.81
C HIS A 141 -6.84 -2.08 -14.35
N PHE A 142 -6.82 -3.09 -13.48
CA PHE A 142 -6.50 -4.48 -13.81
C PHE A 142 -7.79 -5.30 -13.87
N LEU A 143 -7.93 -6.11 -14.92
CA LEU A 143 -9.12 -6.92 -15.16
C LEU A 143 -8.74 -8.27 -15.77
N ARG A 144 -9.14 -9.37 -15.13
CA ARG A 144 -8.97 -10.73 -15.66
C ARG A 144 -10.20 -11.12 -16.48
N ARG A 145 -9.97 -11.54 -17.72
CA ARG A 145 -11.00 -11.97 -18.66
C ARG A 145 -10.55 -13.23 -19.39
N GLN A 146 -11.51 -14.07 -19.74
CA GLN A 146 -11.25 -15.22 -20.59
C GLN A 146 -11.13 -14.75 -22.04
N ASN A 147 -10.03 -15.11 -22.71
CA ASN A 147 -9.90 -14.84 -24.13
C ASN A 147 -10.70 -15.89 -24.90
N GLN A 148 -11.86 -15.48 -25.43
CA GLN A 148 -12.76 -16.34 -26.19
C GLN A 148 -12.09 -17.00 -27.42
N ARG A 149 -10.98 -16.46 -27.94
CA ARG A 149 -10.27 -17.01 -29.11
C ARG A 149 -9.18 -18.02 -28.77
N ARG A 150 -8.66 -18.01 -27.54
CA ARG A 150 -7.49 -18.82 -27.15
C ARG A 150 -7.76 -19.74 -25.95
N GLU A 151 -8.98 -19.74 -25.42
CA GLU A 151 -9.40 -20.45 -24.20
C GLU A 151 -8.48 -20.22 -22.98
N LYS A 152 -7.68 -19.16 -23.01
CA LYS A 152 -6.74 -18.78 -21.95
C LYS A 152 -7.24 -17.55 -21.23
N GLU A 153 -7.07 -17.53 -19.92
CA GLU A 153 -7.30 -16.33 -19.14
C GLU A 153 -6.17 -15.32 -19.39
N VAL A 154 -6.55 -14.07 -19.64
CA VAL A 154 -5.62 -12.96 -19.86
C VAL A 154 -5.93 -11.85 -18.86
N THR A 155 -4.87 -11.22 -18.35
CA THR A 155 -4.97 -10.01 -17.54
C THR A 155 -4.87 -8.81 -18.46
N LEU A 156 -5.94 -8.04 -18.54
CA LEU A 156 -5.99 -6.74 -19.22
C LEU A 156 -5.66 -5.66 -18.21
N PHE A 157 -4.89 -4.65 -18.64
CA PHE A 157 -4.65 -3.46 -17.85
C PHE A 157 -4.76 -2.21 -18.73
N PHE A 158 -5.38 -1.16 -18.21
CA PHE A 158 -5.55 0.11 -18.90
C PHE A 158 -5.60 1.26 -17.89
N PRO A 159 -5.34 2.51 -18.30
CA PRO A 159 -5.38 3.64 -17.36
C PRO A 159 -6.72 3.74 -16.65
N SER A 160 -6.70 3.91 -15.33
CA SER A 160 -7.90 4.04 -14.50
C SER A 160 -8.75 5.24 -14.95
N LYS A 161 -10.05 5.22 -14.64
CA LYS A 161 -10.96 6.34 -14.96
C LYS A 161 -10.44 7.65 -14.35
N ARG A 162 -9.90 7.60 -13.13
CA ARG A 162 -9.31 8.74 -12.43
C ARG A 162 -8.08 9.27 -13.16
N SER A 163 -7.16 8.40 -13.56
CA SER A 163 -5.95 8.78 -14.31
C SER A 163 -6.31 9.43 -15.64
N LYS A 164 -7.27 8.85 -16.38
CA LYS A 164 -7.76 9.42 -17.64
C LYS A 164 -8.38 10.80 -17.42
N SER A 165 -9.27 10.95 -16.43
CA SER A 165 -9.91 12.22 -16.12
C SER A 165 -8.90 13.31 -15.74
N SER A 166 -7.95 12.99 -14.87
CA SER A 166 -6.87 13.93 -14.48
C SER A 166 -6.00 14.34 -15.67
N PHE A 167 -5.67 13.39 -16.55
CA PHE A 167 -4.93 13.68 -17.78
C PHE A 167 -5.74 14.60 -18.72
N MET A 168 -7.02 14.29 -18.96
CA MET A 168 -7.89 15.10 -19.81
C MET A 168 -8.10 16.52 -19.25
N GLN A 169 -8.25 16.68 -17.94
CA GLN A 169 -8.32 17.99 -17.29
C GLN A 169 -7.04 18.81 -17.51
N LYS A 170 -5.86 18.19 -17.40
CA LYS A 170 -4.59 18.86 -17.68
C LYS A 170 -4.50 19.31 -19.13
N VAL A 171 -4.86 18.45 -20.07
CA VAL A 171 -4.85 18.78 -21.51
C VAL A 171 -5.82 19.92 -21.81
N SER A 172 -7.04 19.89 -21.25
CA SER A 172 -8.03 20.96 -21.39
C SER A 172 -7.51 22.30 -20.85
N GLY A 173 -6.88 22.29 -19.68
CA GLY A 173 -6.27 23.50 -19.09
C GLY A 173 -5.16 24.11 -19.93
N ILE A 174 -4.38 23.27 -20.66
CA ILE A 174 -3.31 23.73 -21.55
C ILE A 174 -3.87 24.23 -22.89
N THR A 175 -4.94 23.60 -23.40
CA THR A 175 -5.40 23.83 -24.77
C THR A 175 -6.38 25.01 -24.92
N HIS A 176 -6.76 25.69 -23.84
CA HIS A 176 -7.65 26.86 -23.84
C HIS A 176 -8.89 26.75 -24.76
N ARG A 177 -9.38 25.53 -25.01
CA ARG A 177 -10.61 25.30 -25.75
C ARG A 177 -11.73 25.14 -24.72
N ASN A 178 -12.59 26.16 -24.66
CA ASN A 178 -13.92 26.06 -24.09
C ASN A 178 -14.71 24.94 -24.78
#